data_AF-A0A8H7UHK1-F1
#
_entry.id   AF-A0A8H7UHK1-F1
#
_cell.length_a   1.000
_cell.length_b   1.000
_cell.length_c   1.000
_cell.angle_alpha   90.00
_cell.angle_beta   90.00
_cell.angle_gamma   90.00
#
_symmetry.space_group_name_H-M   'P 1'
#
loop_
_entity.id
_entity.type
_entity.pdbx_description
1 polymer ?
#
loop_
_entity_poly.entity_id
_entity_poly.type
_entity_poly.pdbx_seq_one_letter_code
_entity_poly.pdbx_strand_id
1 'polypeptide(L)'
;MITYPVDIAILAAYFALIFALLACIAPSLAQKSSTRSSSLFLAFAAISLLATWTYMFKYFHHSYSEWRAIATAIPETLLDSISHWLHNVSLFDDAWRTVSVGAIQWLWSHQLCAFTVSVWTPFLALEAQRRNIPFPWAYMLLGQVVAISFAACLFFAVMAAQPLRAAGNIQFNAPITAFCSAIGIATVLISPYVATSSAFMPNLLAMHAVLIVPLVLPERFLHPYTSRQPLALAAIYLFAAGANFANYLQQVIAVLATSESKNLIQLMFNVLYSHPAQSSIGWDIICVSLFGATWMIADSRSLDRPKSAAHLGISQKIAYVLFICTPFLSISTTLPLYLAWREIM
;
A
#
# COMPACT_ATOMS: atom_id res chain seq x y z
N MET A 1 35.21 -17.67 -5.16
CA MET A 1 35.19 -16.55 -4.20
C MET A 1 34.11 -15.59 -4.66
N ILE A 2 33.36 -14.94 -3.76
CA ILE A 2 32.35 -13.95 -4.17
C ILE A 2 33.04 -12.59 -4.27
N THR A 3 32.93 -11.95 -5.42
CA THR A 3 33.61 -10.68 -5.72
C THR A 3 32.95 -9.50 -5.00
N TYR A 4 31.62 -9.51 -4.94
CA TYR A 4 30.82 -8.47 -4.29
C TYR A 4 29.98 -9.02 -3.13
N PRO A 5 30.60 -9.32 -1.96
CA PRO A 5 29.91 -9.95 -0.84
C PRO A 5 28.88 -9.02 -0.17
N VAL A 6 29.04 -7.70 -0.26
CA VAL A 6 28.14 -6.71 0.34
C VAL A 6 26.76 -6.74 -0.34
N ASP A 7 26.72 -6.82 -1.66
CA ASP A 7 25.48 -6.85 -2.44
C ASP A 7 24.64 -8.11 -2.12
N ILE A 8 25.31 -9.25 -1.95
CA ILE A 8 24.69 -10.49 -1.47
C ILE A 8 24.18 -10.34 -0.04
N ALA A 9 24.94 -9.68 0.84
CA ALA A 9 24.52 -9.44 2.22
C ALA A 9 23.28 -8.52 2.30
N ILE A 10 23.17 -7.51 1.43
CA ILE A 10 21.98 -6.66 1.32
C ILE A 10 20.75 -7.48 0.92
N LEU A 11 20.88 -8.35 -0.08
CA LEU A 11 19.80 -9.24 -0.50
C LEU A 11 19.39 -10.20 0.64
N ALA A 12 20.35 -10.79 1.34
CA ALA A 12 20.08 -11.64 2.49
C ALA A 12 19.40 -10.88 3.63
N ALA A 13 19.84 -9.65 3.92
CA ALA A 13 19.25 -8.78 4.93
C ALA A 13 17.81 -8.38 4.58
N TYR A 14 17.50 -8.18 3.31
CA TYR A 14 16.14 -7.92 2.84
C TYR A 14 15.20 -9.10 3.15
N PHE A 15 15.60 -10.35 2.87
CA PHE A 15 14.79 -11.52 3.23
C PHE A 15 14.71 -11.72 4.75
N ALA A 16 15.81 -11.51 5.47
CA ALA A 16 15.82 -11.56 6.93
C ALA A 16 14.85 -10.55 7.55
N LEU A 17 14.78 -9.33 7.00
CA LEU A 17 13.81 -8.32 7.39
C LEU A 17 12.37 -8.78 7.17
N ILE A 18 12.06 -9.37 6.01
CA ILE A 18 10.72 -9.92 5.73
C ILE A 18 10.33 -10.96 6.79
N PHE A 19 11.20 -11.93 7.06
CA PHE A 19 10.92 -12.96 8.07
C PHE A 19 10.79 -12.38 9.48
N ALA A 20 11.61 -11.39 9.84
CA ALA A 20 11.51 -10.70 11.12
C ALA A 20 10.17 -9.95 11.26
N LEU A 21 9.72 -9.25 10.22
CA LEU A 21 8.43 -8.56 10.21
C LEU A 21 7.26 -9.54 10.31
N LEU A 22 7.31 -10.67 9.59
CA LEU A 22 6.32 -11.75 9.71
C LEU A 22 6.28 -12.33 11.13
N ALA A 23 7.45 -12.55 11.74
CA ALA A 23 7.54 -13.02 13.12
C ALA A 23 6.95 -12.00 14.12
N CYS A 24 7.15 -10.70 13.89
CA CYS A 24 6.54 -9.64 14.72
C CYS A 24 5.01 -9.66 14.67
N ILE A 25 4.41 -9.92 13.52
CA ILE A 25 2.94 -9.90 13.35
C ILE A 25 2.27 -11.26 13.63
N ALA A 26 3.03 -12.36 13.60
CA ALA A 26 2.51 -13.72 13.77
C ALA A 26 1.69 -13.93 15.06
N PRO A 27 2.06 -13.38 16.24
CA PRO A 27 1.25 -13.50 17.44
C PRO A 27 -0.17 -12.90 17.28
N SER A 28 -0.27 -11.76 16.58
CA SER A 28 -1.55 -11.10 16.31
C SER A 28 -2.43 -11.91 15.36
N LEU A 29 -1.81 -12.61 14.41
CA LEU A 29 -2.49 -13.50 13.46
C LEU A 29 -2.92 -14.82 14.12
N ALA A 30 -2.10 -15.36 15.02
CA ALA A 30 -2.38 -16.59 15.74
C ALA A 30 -3.49 -16.41 16.80
N GLN A 31 -3.59 -15.21 17.39
CA GLN A 31 -4.67 -14.89 18.31
C GLN A 31 -6.00 -14.81 17.56
N LYS A 32 -6.83 -15.85 17.75
CA LYS A 32 -8.26 -15.89 17.36
C LYS A 32 -8.53 -15.80 15.85
N SER A 33 -7.72 -16.42 14.99
CA SER A 33 -7.96 -16.55 13.53
C SER A 33 -9.22 -17.34 13.13
N SER A 34 -10.14 -17.60 14.06
CA SER A 34 -11.29 -18.50 13.89
C SER A 34 -12.52 -17.83 13.26
N THR A 35 -12.50 -16.52 12.97
CA THR A 35 -13.65 -15.90 12.29
C THR A 35 -13.58 -16.18 10.79
N ARG A 36 -14.74 -16.44 10.17
CA ARG A 36 -14.85 -16.66 8.71
C ARG A 36 -14.27 -15.49 7.92
N SER A 37 -14.45 -14.26 8.40
CA SER A 37 -13.88 -13.05 7.81
C SER A 37 -12.35 -13.02 7.92
N SER A 38 -11.78 -13.40 9.07
CA SER A 38 -10.32 -13.48 9.23
C SER A 38 -9.71 -14.50 8.26
N SER A 39 -10.31 -15.69 8.16
CA SER A 39 -9.88 -16.73 7.20
C SER A 39 -9.97 -16.27 5.74
N LEU A 40 -11.01 -15.51 5.38
CA LEU A 40 -11.15 -14.93 4.04
C LEU A 40 -10.00 -13.97 3.72
N PHE A 41 -9.65 -13.07 4.65
CA PHE A 41 -8.56 -12.13 4.43
C PHE A 41 -7.18 -12.79 4.43
N LEU A 42 -6.98 -13.90 5.17
CA LEU A 42 -5.78 -14.72 5.05
C LEU A 42 -5.66 -15.35 3.66
N ALA A 43 -6.77 -15.86 3.11
CA ALA A 43 -6.80 -16.37 1.73
C ALA A 43 -6.49 -15.26 0.72
N PHE A 44 -7.06 -14.06 0.89
CA PHE A 44 -6.73 -12.90 0.07
C PHE A 44 -5.26 -12.48 0.19
N ALA A 45 -4.67 -12.55 1.37
CA ALA A 45 -3.24 -12.31 1.56
C ALA A 45 -2.41 -13.31 0.73
N ALA A 46 -2.72 -14.61 0.79
CA ALA A 46 -2.03 -15.61 -0.01
C ALA A 46 -2.16 -15.36 -1.53
N ILE A 47 -3.36 -15.02 -2.00
CA ILE A 47 -3.62 -14.68 -3.41
C ILE A 47 -2.81 -13.45 -3.83
N SER A 48 -2.82 -12.39 -3.02
CA SER A 48 -2.06 -11.16 -3.26
C SER A 48 -0.55 -11.43 -3.32
N LEU A 49 -0.02 -12.22 -2.38
CA LEU A 49 1.39 -12.60 -2.36
C LEU A 49 1.77 -13.36 -3.62
N LEU A 50 0.97 -14.37 -3.99
CA LEU A 50 1.20 -15.16 -5.20
C LEU A 50 1.17 -14.29 -6.46
N ALA A 51 0.19 -13.40 -6.59
CA ALA A 51 0.07 -12.52 -7.74
C ALA A 51 1.28 -11.57 -7.86
N THR A 52 1.63 -10.86 -6.79
CA THR A 52 2.71 -9.87 -6.78
C THR A 52 4.09 -10.52 -6.94
N TRP A 53 4.39 -11.57 -6.17
CA TRP A 53 5.72 -12.20 -6.20
C TRP A 53 5.98 -13.02 -7.46
N THR A 54 4.95 -13.55 -8.12
CA THR A 54 5.12 -14.17 -9.44
C THR A 54 5.74 -13.17 -10.43
N TYR A 55 5.28 -11.91 -10.42
CA TYR A 55 5.84 -10.88 -11.29
C TYR A 55 7.14 -10.28 -10.75
N MET A 56 7.34 -10.23 -9.44
CA MET A 56 8.64 -9.85 -8.86
C MET A 56 9.74 -10.82 -9.30
N PHE A 57 9.51 -12.13 -9.24
CA PHE A 57 10.47 -13.12 -9.74
C PHE A 57 10.69 -13.02 -11.25
N LYS A 58 9.64 -12.74 -12.03
CA LYS A 58 9.79 -12.46 -13.46
C LYS A 58 10.63 -11.21 -13.71
N TYR A 59 10.50 -10.18 -12.88
CA TYR A 59 11.31 -8.97 -12.96
C TYR A 59 12.77 -9.25 -12.63
N PHE A 60 13.07 -9.99 -11.57
CA PHE A 60 14.43 -10.41 -11.25
C PHE A 60 15.06 -11.21 -12.38
N HIS A 61 14.31 -12.15 -12.97
CA HIS A 61 14.78 -12.91 -14.13
C HIS A 61 15.02 -12.01 -15.35
N HIS A 62 14.08 -11.09 -15.64
CA HIS A 62 14.22 -10.14 -16.74
C HIS A 62 15.46 -9.26 -16.58
N SER A 63 15.62 -8.61 -15.43
CA SER A 63 16.78 -7.78 -15.12
C SER A 63 18.10 -8.55 -15.17
N TYR A 64 18.15 -9.77 -14.61
CA TYR A 64 19.33 -10.62 -14.68
C TYR A 64 19.67 -10.99 -16.13
N SER A 65 18.67 -11.29 -16.96
CA SER A 65 18.88 -11.64 -18.36
C SER A 65 19.40 -10.47 -19.19
N GLU A 66 18.92 -9.25 -18.94
CA GLU A 66 19.41 -8.04 -19.61
C GLU A 66 20.85 -7.73 -19.22
N TRP A 67 21.15 -7.75 -17.92
CA TRP A 67 22.52 -7.59 -17.43
C TRP A 67 23.46 -8.63 -18.05
N ARG A 68 23.05 -9.90 -18.08
CA ARG A 68 23.86 -10.99 -18.62
C ARG A 68 24.12 -10.83 -20.13
N ALA A 69 23.19 -10.25 -20.88
CA ALA A 69 23.36 -10.02 -22.32
C ALA A 69 24.42 -8.97 -22.65
N ILE A 70 24.69 -8.04 -21.73
CA ILE A 70 25.67 -6.95 -21.91
C ILE A 70 26.96 -7.16 -21.09
N ALA A 71 26.99 -8.13 -20.18
CA ALA A 71 28.15 -8.42 -19.36
C ALA A 71 29.34 -8.89 -20.21
N THR A 72 30.49 -8.22 -20.05
CA THR A 72 31.72 -8.54 -20.78
C THR A 72 32.41 -9.82 -20.27
N ALA A 73 32.19 -10.16 -19.00
CA ALA A 73 32.66 -11.38 -18.38
C ALA A 73 31.56 -11.95 -17.47
N ILE A 74 31.27 -13.25 -17.63
CA ILE A 74 30.30 -13.96 -16.80
C ILE A 74 31.09 -14.85 -15.83
N PRO A 75 30.97 -14.63 -14.51
CA PRO A 75 31.62 -15.49 -13.52
C PRO A 75 31.21 -16.95 -13.65
N GLU A 76 32.12 -17.88 -13.35
CA GLU A 76 31.86 -19.33 -13.46
C GLU A 76 30.78 -19.82 -12.49
N THR A 77 30.67 -19.19 -11.32
CA THR A 77 29.70 -19.59 -10.29
C THR A 77 28.46 -18.70 -10.33
N LEU A 78 27.30 -19.32 -10.09
CA LEU A 78 26.02 -18.60 -10.06
C LEU A 78 26.00 -17.52 -8.97
N LEU A 79 26.52 -17.82 -7.78
CA LEU A 79 26.49 -16.87 -6.66
C LEU A 79 27.37 -15.64 -6.94
N ASP A 80 28.52 -15.83 -7.58
CA ASP A 80 29.38 -14.72 -7.99
C ASP A 80 28.77 -13.92 -9.15
N SER A 81 28.09 -14.60 -10.10
CA SER A 81 27.29 -13.94 -11.15
C SER A 81 26.17 -13.07 -10.57
N ILE A 82 25.44 -13.57 -9.57
CA ILE A 82 24.41 -12.80 -8.85
C ILE A 82 25.04 -11.59 -8.17
N SER A 83 26.22 -11.74 -7.56
CA SER A 83 26.90 -10.61 -6.92
C SER A 83 27.28 -9.50 -7.91
N HIS A 84 27.73 -9.87 -9.12
CA HIS A 84 28.01 -8.89 -10.18
C HIS A 84 26.73 -8.27 -10.73
N TRP A 85 25.64 -9.03 -10.88
CA TRP A 85 24.35 -8.50 -11.30
C TRP A 85 23.84 -7.44 -10.33
N LEU A 86 23.78 -7.76 -9.03
CA LEU A 86 23.30 -6.85 -7.99
C LEU A 86 24.19 -5.60 -7.84
N HIS A 87 25.50 -5.75 -8.05
CA HIS A 87 26.43 -4.63 -8.02
C HIS A 87 26.23 -3.65 -9.19
N ASN A 88 25.96 -4.17 -10.38
CA ASN A 88 25.86 -3.37 -11.60
C ASN A 88 24.46 -2.80 -11.86
N VAL A 89 23.43 -3.34 -11.21
CA VAL A 89 22.03 -3.00 -11.48
C VAL A 89 21.34 -2.52 -10.22
N SER A 90 20.79 -1.31 -10.28
CA SER A 90 19.99 -0.74 -9.20
C SER A 90 18.54 -1.21 -9.31
N LEU A 91 18.26 -2.46 -8.93
CA LEU A 91 16.94 -3.10 -9.09
C LEU A 91 15.77 -2.24 -8.60
N PHE A 92 15.94 -1.56 -7.47
CA PHE A 92 14.89 -0.73 -6.91
C PHE A 92 14.68 0.56 -7.70
N ASP A 93 15.76 1.25 -8.10
CA ASP A 93 15.65 2.48 -8.91
C ASP A 93 15.05 2.16 -10.27
N ASP A 94 15.55 1.11 -10.93
CA ASP A 94 15.09 0.70 -12.26
C ASP A 94 13.61 0.34 -12.24
N ALA A 95 13.17 -0.52 -11.31
CA ALA A 95 11.77 -0.90 -11.19
C ALA A 95 10.85 0.32 -11.00
N TRP A 96 11.20 1.23 -10.08
CA TRP A 96 10.39 2.40 -9.79
C TRP A 96 10.39 3.42 -10.93
N ARG A 97 11.49 3.59 -11.66
CA ARG A 97 11.50 4.42 -12.86
C ARG A 97 10.64 3.82 -13.96
N THR A 98 10.70 2.50 -14.18
CA THR A 98 9.86 1.82 -15.17
C THR A 98 8.37 2.08 -14.93
N VAL A 99 7.95 2.12 -13.67
CA VAL A 99 6.53 2.31 -13.32
C VAL A 99 6.12 3.77 -13.10
N SER A 100 7.07 4.71 -13.18
CA SER A 100 6.83 6.14 -12.96
C SER A 100 7.06 7.01 -14.19
N VAL A 101 7.85 6.54 -15.15
CA VAL A 101 8.08 7.24 -16.41
C VAL A 101 6.96 6.90 -17.40
N GLY A 102 6.19 7.93 -17.76
CA GLY A 102 5.08 7.85 -18.70
C GLY A 102 3.73 8.00 -18.01
N ALA A 103 2.79 8.67 -18.68
CA ALA A 103 1.51 9.04 -18.11
C ALA A 103 0.67 7.81 -17.71
N ILE A 104 0.68 6.75 -18.52
CA ILE A 104 -0.14 5.55 -18.30
C ILE A 104 0.48 4.61 -17.25
N GLN A 105 1.81 4.50 -17.19
CA GLN A 105 2.54 3.81 -16.13
C GLN A 105 2.25 4.47 -14.79
N TRP A 106 2.37 5.80 -14.76
CA TRP A 106 2.10 6.56 -13.56
C TRP A 106 0.62 6.54 -13.16
N LEU A 107 -0.33 6.57 -14.11
CA LEU A 107 -1.77 6.39 -13.83
C LEU A 107 -2.06 5.09 -13.06
N TRP A 108 -1.30 4.03 -13.31
CA TRP A 108 -1.36 2.84 -12.46
C TRP A 108 -0.72 3.13 -11.09
N SER A 109 0.57 3.41 -11.09
CA SER A 109 1.41 3.38 -9.88
C SER A 109 1.02 4.42 -8.83
N HIS A 110 0.57 5.60 -9.25
CA HIS A 110 0.21 6.67 -8.32
C HIS A 110 -0.92 6.27 -7.38
N GLN A 111 -1.82 5.37 -7.79
CA GLN A 111 -2.94 4.91 -6.97
C GLN A 111 -2.46 4.19 -5.72
N LEU A 112 -1.44 3.34 -5.86
CA LEU A 112 -0.83 2.61 -4.74
C LEU A 112 -0.10 3.57 -3.80
N CYS A 113 0.70 4.47 -4.36
CA CYS A 113 1.45 5.44 -3.58
C CYS A 113 0.52 6.40 -2.84
N ALA A 114 -0.52 6.91 -3.50
CA ALA A 114 -1.54 7.76 -2.92
C ALA A 114 -2.33 7.06 -1.80
N PHE A 115 -2.73 5.80 -2.04
CA PHE A 115 -3.38 4.96 -1.04
C PHE A 115 -2.49 4.79 0.21
N THR A 116 -1.22 4.45 0.03
CA THR A 116 -0.32 4.19 1.17
C THR A 116 -0.07 5.42 2.03
N VAL A 117 0.22 6.56 1.39
CA VAL A 117 0.58 7.80 2.11
C VAL A 117 -0.57 8.45 2.85
N SER A 118 -1.78 8.45 2.28
CA SER A 118 -2.88 9.25 2.81
C SER A 118 -4.06 8.44 3.35
N VAL A 119 -4.12 7.13 3.07
CA VAL A 119 -5.21 6.26 3.52
C VAL A 119 -4.69 5.17 4.45
N TRP A 120 -3.70 4.40 3.99
CA TRP A 120 -3.20 3.24 4.71
C TRP A 120 -2.49 3.63 6.01
N THR A 121 -1.63 4.66 5.98
CA THR A 121 -0.91 5.12 7.17
C THR A 121 -1.85 5.59 8.29
N PRO A 122 -2.80 6.52 8.04
CA PRO A 122 -3.76 6.92 9.08
C PRO A 122 -4.64 5.75 9.53
N PHE A 123 -5.05 4.88 8.61
CA PHE A 123 -5.86 3.70 8.92
C PHE A 123 -5.15 2.72 9.86
N LEU A 124 -3.90 2.37 9.58
CA LEU A 124 -3.08 1.54 10.47
C LEU A 124 -2.94 2.17 11.85
N ALA A 125 -2.56 3.45 11.90
CA ALA A 125 -2.37 4.17 13.16
C ALA A 125 -3.63 4.14 14.03
N LEU A 126 -4.80 4.39 13.42
CA LEU A 126 -6.07 4.47 14.14
C LEU A 126 -6.63 3.10 14.53
N GLU A 127 -6.71 2.16 13.58
CA GLU A 127 -7.35 0.86 13.83
C GLU A 127 -6.50 -0.02 14.73
N ALA A 128 -5.16 0.11 14.69
CA ALA A 128 -4.31 -0.59 15.64
C ALA A 128 -4.57 -0.11 17.08
N GLN A 129 -4.72 1.20 17.29
CA GLN A 129 -5.07 1.75 18.60
C GLN A 129 -6.47 1.35 19.05
N ARG A 130 -7.45 1.29 18.13
CA ARG A 130 -8.83 0.85 18.43
C ARG A 130 -8.93 -0.61 18.85
N ARG A 131 -8.03 -1.46 18.38
CA ARG A 131 -8.11 -2.92 18.57
C ARG A 131 -6.96 -3.50 19.41
N ASN A 132 -6.03 -2.68 19.88
CA ASN A 132 -4.80 -3.11 20.53
C ASN A 132 -3.89 -3.96 19.63
N ILE A 133 -3.83 -3.67 18.34
CA ILE A 133 -2.93 -4.39 17.44
C ILE A 133 -1.50 -3.87 17.70
N PRO A 134 -0.58 -4.72 18.17
CA PRO A 134 0.79 -4.30 18.40
C PRO A 134 1.52 -4.10 17.06
N PHE A 135 2.55 -3.26 17.09
CA PHE A 135 3.48 -3.03 15.97
C PHE A 135 2.81 -2.69 14.62
N PRO A 136 1.93 -1.66 14.53
CA PRO A 136 1.33 -1.26 13.25
C PRO A 136 2.37 -0.88 12.19
N TRP A 137 3.53 -0.36 12.61
CA TRP A 137 4.66 -0.07 11.75
C TRP A 137 5.19 -1.33 11.02
N ALA A 138 5.06 -2.52 11.60
CA ALA A 138 5.53 -3.76 10.98
C ALA A 138 4.68 -4.12 9.75
N TYR A 139 3.37 -3.87 9.79
CA TYR A 139 2.50 -4.03 8.62
C TYR A 139 2.84 -3.02 7.52
N MET A 140 3.15 -1.77 7.87
CA MET A 140 3.58 -0.79 6.89
C MET A 140 4.91 -1.18 6.24
N LEU A 141 5.93 -1.54 7.03
CA LEU A 141 7.22 -1.98 6.48
C LEU A 141 7.07 -3.25 5.64
N LEU A 142 6.27 -4.22 6.09
CA LEU A 142 5.98 -5.42 5.31
C LEU A 142 5.32 -5.06 3.98
N GLY A 143 4.43 -4.07 3.99
CA GLY A 143 3.84 -3.52 2.78
C GLY A 143 4.87 -2.92 1.82
N GLN A 144 5.83 -2.16 2.33
CA GLN A 144 6.89 -1.54 1.52
C GLN A 144 7.87 -2.56 0.93
N VAL A 145 8.20 -3.62 1.69
CA VAL A 145 9.22 -4.59 1.26
C VAL A 145 8.62 -5.81 0.55
N VAL A 146 7.35 -6.15 0.73
CA VAL A 146 6.70 -7.32 0.09
C VAL A 146 5.65 -6.88 -0.92
N ALA A 147 4.53 -6.34 -0.45
CA ALA A 147 3.40 -5.83 -1.22
C ALA A 147 2.38 -5.19 -0.28
N ILE A 148 1.78 -4.08 -0.68
CA ILE A 148 0.81 -3.35 0.14
C ILE A 148 -0.48 -4.17 0.33
N SER A 149 -0.97 -4.80 -0.74
CA SER A 149 -2.16 -5.65 -0.69
C SER A 149 -1.98 -6.84 0.25
N PHE A 150 -0.79 -7.43 0.30
CA PHE A 150 -0.49 -8.55 1.20
C PHE A 150 -0.57 -8.11 2.66
N ALA A 151 0.15 -7.05 3.00
CA ALA A 151 0.14 -6.50 4.35
C ALA A 151 -1.25 -5.99 4.77
N ALA A 152 -1.99 -5.36 3.85
CA ALA A 152 -3.35 -4.90 4.11
C ALA A 152 -4.30 -6.06 4.43
N CYS A 153 -4.22 -7.16 3.67
CA CYS A 153 -5.03 -8.35 3.93
C CYS A 153 -4.68 -9.01 5.27
N LEU A 154 -3.40 -9.10 5.64
CA LEU A 154 -3.01 -9.60 6.96
C LEU A 154 -3.56 -8.73 8.09
N PHE A 155 -3.49 -7.41 7.94
CA PHE A 155 -4.04 -6.50 8.93
C PHE A 155 -5.58 -6.60 9.01
N PHE A 156 -6.28 -6.69 7.87
CA PHE A 156 -7.72 -6.94 7.86
C PHE A 156 -8.09 -8.27 8.53
N ALA A 157 -7.27 -9.31 8.36
CA ALA A 157 -7.47 -10.59 9.04
C ALA A 157 -7.37 -10.45 10.56
N VAL A 158 -6.41 -9.68 11.06
CA VAL A 158 -6.27 -9.37 12.50
C VAL A 158 -7.44 -8.52 12.99
N MET A 159 -7.83 -7.49 12.25
CA MET A 159 -8.98 -6.66 12.60
C MET A 159 -10.27 -7.46 12.70
N ALA A 160 -10.46 -8.45 11.81
CA ALA A 160 -11.62 -9.33 11.82
C ALA A 160 -11.61 -10.35 12.98
N ALA A 161 -10.47 -10.54 13.64
CA ALA A 161 -10.30 -11.43 14.78
C ALA A 161 -10.32 -10.68 16.13
N GLN A 162 -9.94 -9.40 16.14
CA GLN A 162 -9.80 -8.60 17.35
C GLN A 162 -10.99 -7.64 17.57
N PRO A 163 -11.64 -7.67 18.74
CA PRO A 163 -12.77 -6.79 19.03
C PRO A 163 -12.33 -5.32 19.20
N LEU A 164 -13.29 -4.39 19.05
CA LEU A 164 -13.08 -2.98 19.36
C LEU A 164 -12.90 -2.77 20.88
N ARG A 165 -11.99 -1.88 21.27
CA ARG A 165 -11.87 -1.40 22.65
C ARG A 165 -13.07 -0.55 23.04
N ALA A 166 -13.37 -0.50 24.34
CA ALA A 166 -14.32 0.43 24.92
C ALA A 166 -13.91 1.90 24.62
N ALA A 167 -14.89 2.76 24.35
CA ALA A 167 -14.67 4.16 24.01
C ALA A 167 -13.96 4.90 25.16
N GLY A 168 -12.82 5.53 24.87
CA GLY A 168 -12.07 6.37 25.84
C GLY A 168 -10.55 6.15 25.88
N ASN A 169 -10.04 5.04 25.36
CA ASN A 169 -8.62 4.65 25.47
C ASN A 169 -7.85 4.72 24.14
N ILE A 170 -8.28 5.56 23.19
CA ILE A 170 -7.56 5.73 21.92
C ILE A 170 -6.56 6.87 22.09
N GLN A 171 -5.32 6.65 21.70
CA GLN A 171 -4.29 7.69 21.66
C GLN A 171 -3.88 7.91 20.21
N PHE A 172 -4.02 9.13 19.71
CA PHE A 172 -3.75 9.44 18.30
C PHE A 172 -3.32 10.88 18.11
N ASN A 173 -2.29 11.12 17.28
CA ASN A 173 -1.87 12.46 16.90
C ASN A 173 -2.36 12.80 15.49
N ALA A 174 -3.56 13.39 15.43
CA ALA A 174 -4.19 13.80 14.18
C ALA A 174 -3.37 14.84 13.39
N PRO A 175 -2.83 15.92 14.02
CA PRO A 175 -2.00 16.90 13.30
C PRO A 175 -0.76 16.30 12.62
N ILE A 176 0.02 15.47 13.33
CA ILE A 176 1.22 14.84 12.75
C ILE A 176 0.81 13.88 11.62
N THR A 177 -0.25 13.11 11.81
CA THR A 177 -0.74 12.19 10.79
C THR A 177 -1.20 12.92 9.54
N ALA A 178 -1.94 14.02 9.69
CA ALA A 178 -2.38 14.87 8.59
C ALA A 178 -1.19 15.50 7.86
N PHE A 179 -0.20 16.00 8.60
CA PHE A 179 1.02 16.59 8.05
C PHE A 179 1.83 15.57 7.24
N CYS A 180 2.06 14.36 7.79
CA CYS A 180 2.76 13.29 7.08
C CYS A 180 1.99 12.85 5.83
N SER A 181 0.66 12.76 5.90
CA SER A 181 -0.20 12.43 4.76
C SER A 181 -0.12 13.49 3.66
N ALA A 182 -0.11 14.78 4.02
CA ALA A 182 0.01 15.89 3.08
C ALA A 182 1.37 15.92 2.40
N ILE A 183 2.47 15.73 3.14
CA ILE A 183 3.81 15.60 2.56
C ILE A 183 3.87 14.38 1.64
N GLY A 184 3.34 13.23 2.08
CA GLY A 184 3.29 12.03 1.27
C GLY A 184 2.56 12.25 -0.05
N ILE A 185 1.37 12.87 -0.03
CA ILE A 185 0.65 13.25 -1.26
C ILE A 185 1.52 14.17 -2.13
N ALA A 186 2.19 15.18 -1.56
CA ALA A 186 3.06 16.07 -2.32
C ALA A 186 4.19 15.30 -3.03
N THR A 187 4.85 14.36 -2.33
CA THR A 187 5.89 13.52 -2.95
C THR A 187 5.33 12.63 -4.07
N VAL A 188 4.10 12.13 -3.93
CA VAL A 188 3.41 11.39 -5.01
C VAL A 188 3.17 12.30 -6.20
N LEU A 189 2.63 13.50 -6.00
CA LEU A 189 2.37 14.46 -7.08
C LEU A 189 3.64 14.88 -7.83
N ILE A 190 4.77 14.99 -7.12
CA ILE A 190 6.06 15.39 -7.69
C ILE A 190 6.73 14.24 -8.46
N SER A 191 6.50 12.99 -8.06
CA SER A 191 7.17 11.80 -8.60
C SER A 191 7.31 11.73 -10.12
N PRO A 192 6.24 11.90 -10.94
CA PRO A 192 6.36 11.79 -12.39
C PRO A 192 7.24 12.88 -13.01
N TYR A 193 7.33 14.06 -12.37
CA TYR A 193 8.15 15.18 -12.85
C TYR A 193 9.63 15.02 -12.53
N VAL A 194 9.96 14.24 -11.51
CA VAL A 194 11.36 13.95 -11.13
C VAL A 194 11.83 12.57 -11.56
N ALA A 195 10.95 11.73 -12.12
CA ALA A 195 11.18 10.32 -12.46
C ALA A 195 12.37 10.04 -13.39
N THR A 196 12.81 11.02 -14.20
CA THR A 196 13.98 10.90 -15.09
C THR A 196 15.23 11.60 -14.55
N SER A 197 15.11 12.24 -13.39
CA SER A 197 16.20 13.00 -12.75
C SER A 197 16.82 12.24 -11.58
N SER A 198 17.93 12.76 -11.06
CA SER A 198 18.56 12.29 -9.81
C SER A 198 17.71 12.56 -8.56
N ALA A 199 16.74 13.49 -8.63
CA ALA A 199 15.84 13.80 -7.52
C ALA A 199 14.77 12.74 -7.25
N PHE A 200 14.60 11.75 -8.16
CA PHE A 200 13.59 10.71 -8.01
C PHE A 200 13.77 9.88 -6.74
N MET A 201 14.97 9.34 -6.52
CA MET A 201 15.27 8.47 -5.39
C MET A 201 15.14 9.19 -4.03
N PRO A 202 15.66 10.43 -3.86
CA PRO A 202 15.40 11.22 -2.66
C PRO A 202 13.90 11.50 -2.41
N ASN A 203 13.14 11.83 -3.46
CA ASN A 203 11.69 12.05 -3.32
C ASN A 203 10.96 10.76 -2.90
N LEU A 204 11.32 9.62 -3.49
CA LEU A 204 10.77 8.32 -3.13
C LEU A 204 11.15 7.92 -1.70
N LEU A 205 12.39 8.17 -1.27
CA LEU A 205 12.81 7.95 0.12
C LEU A 205 12.01 8.82 1.09
N ALA A 206 11.81 10.10 0.77
CA ALA A 206 11.00 11.01 1.58
C ALA A 206 9.56 10.50 1.70
N MET A 207 8.98 10.02 0.59
CA MET A 207 7.66 9.37 0.58
C MET A 207 7.61 8.20 1.56
N HIS A 208 8.59 7.29 1.54
CA HIS A 208 8.61 6.13 2.42
C HIS A 208 8.84 6.49 3.90
N ALA A 209 9.69 7.49 4.17
CA ALA A 209 9.99 7.93 5.53
C ALA A 209 8.74 8.48 6.24
N VAL A 210 7.93 9.29 5.55
CA VAL A 210 6.72 9.88 6.15
C VAL A 210 5.62 8.86 6.45
N LEU A 211 5.62 7.69 5.81
CA LEU A 211 4.70 6.58 6.11
C LEU A 211 4.90 6.01 7.52
N ILE A 212 6.12 6.06 8.02
CA ILE A 212 6.48 5.40 9.28
C ILE A 212 6.28 6.32 10.48
N VAL A 213 6.50 7.62 10.31
CA VAL A 213 6.48 8.60 11.41
C VAL A 213 5.23 8.46 12.29
N PRO A 214 3.98 8.45 11.78
CA PRO A 214 2.79 8.32 12.61
C PRO A 214 2.66 6.98 13.36
N LEU A 215 3.35 5.94 12.88
CA LEU A 215 3.24 4.56 13.39
C LEU A 215 4.26 4.23 14.48
N VAL A 216 5.28 5.09 14.65
CA VAL A 216 6.36 4.91 15.63
C VAL A 216 6.43 6.06 16.63
N LEU A 217 5.45 6.96 16.65
CA LEU A 217 5.39 8.07 17.60
C LEU A 217 5.44 7.56 19.04
N PRO A 218 6.37 8.05 19.87
CA PRO A 218 6.37 7.78 21.30
C PRO A 218 5.06 8.24 21.97
N GLU A 219 4.62 7.53 23.01
CA GLU A 219 3.36 7.81 23.72
C GLU A 219 3.20 9.27 24.18
N ARG A 220 4.30 9.94 24.54
CA ARG A 220 4.31 11.37 24.92
C ARG A 220 3.82 12.33 23.82
N PHE A 221 3.91 11.91 22.56
CA PHE A 221 3.41 12.68 21.42
C PHE A 221 2.00 12.26 21.02
N LEU A 222 1.42 11.26 21.66
CA LEU A 222 0.04 10.86 21.43
C LEU A 222 -0.86 11.63 22.39
N HIS A 223 -2.00 12.07 21.89
CA HIS A 223 -3.00 12.76 22.70
C HIS A 223 -4.19 11.83 22.94
N PRO A 224 -4.79 11.84 24.15
CA PRO A 224 -6.05 11.13 24.40
C PRO A 224 -7.10 11.59 23.40
N TYR A 225 -7.49 10.67 22.52
CA TYR A 225 -8.54 10.89 21.56
C TYR A 225 -9.86 10.48 22.21
N THR A 226 -10.64 11.48 22.60
CA THR A 226 -12.01 11.24 23.08
C THR A 226 -12.93 11.03 21.89
N SER A 227 -14.01 10.26 22.07
CA SER A 227 -15.04 10.01 21.05
C SER A 227 -15.76 11.28 20.55
N ARG A 228 -15.36 12.47 21.03
CA ARG A 228 -15.92 13.79 20.69
C ARG A 228 -15.22 14.49 19.52
N GLN A 229 -14.21 13.88 18.88
CA GLN A 229 -13.52 14.47 17.71
C GLN A 229 -13.72 13.71 16.37
N PRO A 230 -14.92 13.16 16.06
CA PRO A 230 -15.13 12.42 14.80
C PRO A 230 -14.84 13.29 13.57
N LEU A 231 -15.11 14.58 13.66
CA LEU A 231 -14.94 15.54 12.56
C LEU A 231 -13.48 15.69 12.13
N ALA A 232 -12.51 15.62 13.04
CA ALA A 232 -11.10 15.76 12.69
C ALA A 232 -10.60 14.56 11.88
N LEU A 233 -10.99 13.34 12.27
CA LEU A 233 -10.65 12.13 11.52
C LEU A 233 -11.37 12.08 10.17
N ALA A 234 -12.66 12.42 10.17
CA ALA A 234 -13.41 12.56 8.94
C ALA A 234 -12.77 13.59 8.00
N ALA A 235 -12.28 14.72 8.52
CA ALA A 235 -11.58 15.72 7.73
C ALA A 235 -10.27 15.19 7.11
N ILE A 236 -9.47 14.41 7.86
CA ILE A 236 -8.26 13.77 7.32
C ILE A 236 -8.62 12.84 6.15
N TYR A 237 -9.64 12.01 6.33
CA TYR A 237 -10.07 11.08 5.29
C TYR A 237 -10.73 11.80 4.10
N LEU A 238 -11.55 12.83 4.32
CA LEU A 238 -12.11 13.63 3.23
C LEU A 238 -11.03 14.38 2.45
N PHE A 239 -10.01 14.89 3.13
CA PHE A 239 -8.83 15.47 2.49
C PHE A 239 -8.11 14.43 1.62
N ALA A 240 -7.84 13.24 2.16
CA ALA A 240 -7.22 12.15 1.40
C ALA A 240 -8.06 11.76 0.17
N ALA A 241 -9.38 11.60 0.33
CA ALA A 241 -10.29 11.28 -0.76
C ALA A 241 -10.28 12.36 -1.85
N GLY A 242 -10.40 13.63 -1.47
CA GLY A 242 -10.41 14.76 -2.41
C GLY A 242 -9.09 14.91 -3.15
N ALA A 243 -7.96 14.85 -2.43
CA ALA A 243 -6.63 14.94 -3.01
C ALA A 243 -6.34 13.77 -3.97
N ASN A 244 -6.70 12.54 -3.58
CA ASN A 244 -6.48 11.37 -4.42
C ASN A 244 -7.40 11.36 -5.65
N PHE A 245 -8.65 11.82 -5.53
CA PHE A 245 -9.55 11.99 -6.66
C PHE A 245 -9.03 13.04 -7.64
N ALA A 246 -8.58 14.19 -7.13
CA ALA A 246 -8.00 15.25 -7.96
C ALA A 246 -6.74 14.76 -8.70
N ASN A 247 -5.83 14.06 -8.00
CA ASN A 247 -4.65 13.46 -8.61
C ASN A 247 -5.03 12.43 -9.68
N TYR A 248 -5.97 11.52 -9.38
CA TYR A 248 -6.44 10.54 -10.35
C TYR A 248 -7.02 11.19 -11.61
N LEU A 249 -7.88 12.20 -11.45
CA LEU A 249 -8.43 12.93 -12.58
C LEU A 249 -7.35 13.64 -13.40
N GLN A 250 -6.36 14.26 -12.74
CA GLN A 250 -5.22 14.87 -13.40
C GLN A 250 -4.44 13.85 -14.24
N GLN A 251 -4.17 12.65 -13.70
CA GLN A 251 -3.45 11.60 -14.44
C GLN A 251 -4.27 11.04 -15.60
N VAL A 252 -5.59 10.86 -15.43
CA VAL A 252 -6.48 10.47 -16.53
C VAL A 252 -6.44 11.51 -17.65
N ILE A 253 -6.52 12.80 -17.33
CA ILE A 253 -6.41 13.88 -18.31
C ILE A 253 -5.04 13.84 -19.01
N ALA A 254 -3.95 13.63 -18.27
CA ALA A 254 -2.61 13.53 -18.85
C ALA A 254 -2.49 12.35 -19.83
N VAL A 255 -3.06 11.19 -19.50
CA VAL A 255 -3.11 10.03 -20.41
C VAL A 255 -3.91 10.36 -21.67
N LEU A 256 -5.11 10.93 -21.52
CA LEU A 256 -5.96 11.28 -22.67
C LEU A 256 -5.34 12.37 -23.57
N ALA A 257 -4.51 13.25 -23.01
CA ALA A 257 -3.81 14.28 -23.75
C ALA A 257 -2.58 13.75 -24.51
N THR A 258 -1.99 12.64 -24.06
CA THR A 258 -0.73 12.10 -24.62
C THR A 258 -0.91 10.82 -25.43
N SER A 259 -2.05 10.13 -25.29
CA SER A 259 -2.29 8.83 -25.93
C SER A 259 -3.03 8.96 -27.26
N GLU A 260 -2.56 8.26 -28.28
CA GLU A 260 -3.24 8.16 -29.58
C GLU A 260 -4.56 7.36 -29.48
N SER A 261 -4.59 6.32 -28.64
CA SER A 261 -5.80 5.57 -28.35
C SER A 261 -6.63 6.26 -27.28
N LYS A 262 -7.94 6.39 -27.53
CA LYS A 262 -8.91 6.88 -26.53
C LYS A 262 -9.48 5.77 -25.64
N ASN A 263 -9.13 4.50 -25.90
CA ASN A 263 -9.60 3.38 -25.10
C ASN A 263 -8.70 3.17 -23.87
N LEU A 264 -9.03 3.87 -22.78
CA LEU A 264 -8.26 3.84 -21.54
C LEU A 264 -8.13 2.42 -20.95
N ILE A 265 -9.19 1.61 -21.03
CA ILE A 265 -9.18 0.23 -20.51
C ILE A 265 -8.13 -0.59 -21.25
N GLN A 266 -8.12 -0.53 -22.58
CA GLN A 266 -7.12 -1.24 -23.39
C GLN A 266 -5.71 -0.77 -23.09
N LEU A 267 -5.49 0.55 -22.95
CA LEU A 267 -4.19 1.11 -22.57
C LEU A 267 -3.72 0.60 -21.20
N MET A 268 -4.62 0.61 -20.22
CA MET A 268 -4.33 0.10 -18.88
C MET A 268 -3.96 -1.37 -18.90
N PHE A 269 -4.69 -2.21 -19.63
CA PHE A 269 -4.38 -3.63 -19.79
C PHE A 269 -3.05 -3.88 -20.51
N ASN A 270 -2.76 -3.13 -21.58
CA ASN A 270 -1.50 -3.28 -22.32
C ASN A 270 -0.29 -2.94 -21.42
N VAL A 271 -0.39 -1.86 -20.64
CA VAL A 271 0.68 -1.42 -19.73
C VAL A 271 0.83 -2.36 -18.54
N LEU A 272 -0.28 -2.92 -18.03
CA LEU A 272 -0.22 -3.89 -16.94
C LEU A 272 0.70 -5.07 -17.26
N TYR A 273 0.82 -5.47 -18.53
CA TYR A 273 1.64 -6.59 -18.96
C TYR A 273 2.85 -6.22 -19.83
N SER A 274 3.15 -4.92 -19.99
CA SER A 274 4.26 -4.47 -20.83
C SER A 274 5.63 -4.73 -20.21
N HIS A 275 5.71 -4.74 -18.88
CA HIS A 275 6.95 -4.98 -18.14
C HIS A 275 6.66 -5.67 -16.80
N PRO A 276 7.47 -6.66 -16.36
CA PRO A 276 7.19 -7.41 -15.14
C PRO A 276 7.16 -6.56 -13.86
N ALA A 277 7.96 -5.49 -13.75
CA ALA A 277 7.86 -4.56 -12.62
C ALA A 277 6.50 -3.83 -12.59
N GLN A 278 6.01 -3.41 -13.76
CA GLN A 278 4.69 -2.80 -13.90
C GLN A 278 3.57 -3.80 -13.58
N SER A 279 3.72 -5.06 -13.99
CA SER A 279 2.78 -6.12 -13.62
C SER A 279 2.75 -6.35 -12.12
N SER A 280 3.90 -6.39 -11.45
CA SER A 280 3.98 -6.59 -9.99
C SER A 280 3.20 -5.51 -9.24
N ILE A 281 3.46 -4.24 -9.54
CA ILE A 281 2.77 -3.10 -8.90
C ILE A 281 1.30 -3.02 -9.32
N GLY A 282 1.00 -3.27 -10.59
CA GLY A 282 -0.37 -3.27 -11.11
C GLY A 282 -1.26 -4.33 -10.46
N TRP A 283 -0.74 -5.55 -10.25
CA TRP A 283 -1.45 -6.58 -9.51
C TRP A 283 -1.58 -6.25 -8.03
N ASP A 284 -0.60 -5.58 -7.42
CA ASP A 284 -0.72 -5.07 -6.05
C ASP A 284 -1.91 -4.09 -5.94
N ILE A 285 -2.05 -3.16 -6.90
CA ILE A 285 -3.17 -2.20 -6.98
C ILE A 285 -4.52 -2.91 -7.14
N ILE A 286 -4.60 -3.88 -8.05
CA ILE A 286 -5.84 -4.65 -8.30
C ILE A 286 -6.25 -5.39 -7.02
N CYS A 287 -5.31 -6.08 -6.37
CA CYS A 287 -5.56 -6.82 -5.14
C CYS A 287 -5.98 -5.90 -3.99
N VAL A 288 -5.24 -4.82 -3.71
CA VAL A 288 -5.60 -3.90 -2.61
C VAL A 288 -6.94 -3.22 -2.86
N SER A 289 -7.28 -2.95 -4.13
CA SER A 289 -8.57 -2.37 -4.50
C SER A 289 -9.72 -3.34 -4.26
N LEU A 290 -9.62 -4.56 -4.78
CA LEU A 290 -10.65 -5.58 -4.64
C LEU A 290 -10.84 -6.00 -3.17
N PHE A 291 -9.74 -6.26 -2.47
CA PHE A 291 -9.79 -6.75 -1.09
C PHE A 291 -10.13 -5.63 -0.10
N GLY A 292 -9.65 -4.41 -0.32
CA GLY A 292 -10.05 -3.23 0.44
C GLY A 292 -11.54 -2.91 0.27
N ALA A 293 -12.07 -3.00 -0.95
CA ALA A 293 -13.50 -2.83 -1.20
C ALA A 293 -14.34 -3.94 -0.55
N THR A 294 -13.85 -5.18 -0.58
CA THR A 294 -14.49 -6.30 0.12
C THR A 294 -14.48 -6.08 1.64
N TRP A 295 -13.41 -5.50 2.18
CA TRP A 295 -13.33 -5.11 3.58
C TRP A 295 -14.36 -4.03 3.95
N MET A 296 -14.63 -3.03 3.09
CA MET A 296 -15.71 -2.06 3.34
C MET A 296 -17.06 -2.76 3.54
N ILE A 297 -17.36 -3.77 2.70
CA ILE A 297 -18.58 -4.57 2.83
C ILE A 297 -18.59 -5.35 4.15
N ALA A 298 -17.47 -6.02 4.48
CA ALA A 298 -17.36 -6.80 5.72
C ALA A 298 -17.51 -5.92 6.98
N ASP A 299 -16.85 -4.76 7.01
CA ASP A 299 -16.92 -3.78 8.10
C ASP A 299 -18.33 -3.19 8.24
N SER A 300 -19.00 -2.90 7.11
CA SER A 300 -20.38 -2.37 7.13
C SER A 300 -21.41 -3.31 7.77
N ARG A 301 -21.09 -4.61 7.82
CA ARG A 301 -21.93 -5.68 8.41
C ARG A 301 -21.53 -6.03 9.84
N SER A 302 -20.40 -5.55 10.34
CA SER A 302 -19.95 -5.88 11.70
C SER A 302 -20.90 -5.30 12.75
N LEU A 303 -21.31 -6.15 13.70
CA LEU A 303 -22.15 -5.82 14.84
C LEU A 303 -21.35 -5.26 16.02
N ASP A 304 -20.02 -5.19 15.92
CA ASP A 304 -19.14 -4.68 16.98
C ASP A 304 -19.36 -3.20 17.30
N ARG A 305 -20.20 -2.50 16.52
CA ARG A 305 -20.60 -1.12 16.76
C ARG A 305 -22.11 -1.07 17.04
N PRO A 306 -22.56 -0.43 18.13
CA PRO A 306 -23.98 -0.27 18.42
C PRO A 306 -24.62 0.66 17.38
N LYS A 307 -25.16 0.09 16.31
CA LYS A 307 -25.88 0.80 15.26
C LYS A 307 -27.36 0.50 15.37
N SER A 308 -28.21 1.51 15.19
CA SER A 308 -29.64 1.25 14.96
C SER A 308 -29.80 0.47 13.65
N ALA A 309 -30.90 -0.29 13.52
CA ALA A 309 -31.18 -1.07 12.31
C ALA A 309 -31.20 -0.19 11.04
N ALA A 310 -31.68 1.06 11.15
CA ALA A 310 -31.65 2.04 10.07
C ALA A 310 -30.22 2.43 9.67
N HIS A 311 -29.32 2.64 10.64
CA HIS A 311 -27.91 2.97 10.37
C HIS A 311 -27.15 1.79 9.73
N LEU A 312 -27.49 0.54 10.08
CA LEU A 312 -26.91 -0.63 9.46
C LEU A 312 -27.25 -0.70 7.95
N GLY A 313 -28.51 -0.45 7.60
CA GLY A 313 -28.95 -0.44 6.19
C GLY A 313 -28.27 0.65 5.36
N ILE A 314 -28.06 1.85 5.93
CA ILE A 314 -27.33 2.94 5.25
C ILE A 314 -25.85 2.58 5.07
N SER A 315 -25.21 2.02 6.11
CA SER A 315 -23.80 1.58 6.06
C SER A 315 -23.53 0.66 4.87
N GLN A 316 -24.40 -0.34 4.71
CA GLN A 316 -24.26 -1.35 3.66
C GLN A 316 -24.45 -0.74 2.28
N LYS A 317 -25.47 0.11 2.08
CA LYS A 317 -25.70 0.80 0.80
C LYS A 317 -24.48 1.62 0.38
N ILE A 318 -23.90 2.39 1.30
CA ILE A 318 -22.70 3.18 1.02
C ILE A 318 -21.51 2.29 0.68
N ALA A 319 -21.27 1.21 1.44
CA ALA A 319 -20.21 0.26 1.16
C ALA A 319 -20.37 -0.39 -0.23
N TYR A 320 -21.57 -0.77 -0.65
CA TYR A 320 -21.82 -1.33 -1.99
C TYR A 320 -21.61 -0.31 -3.10
N VAL A 321 -22.08 0.94 -2.93
CA VAL A 321 -21.85 2.00 -3.91
C VAL A 321 -20.35 2.23 -4.08
N LEU A 322 -19.62 2.38 -2.97
CA LEU A 322 -18.17 2.60 -3.02
C LEU A 322 -17.41 1.37 -3.56
N PHE A 323 -17.87 0.16 -3.29
CA PHE A 323 -17.34 -1.06 -3.91
C PHE A 323 -17.46 -1.01 -5.45
N ILE A 324 -18.64 -0.66 -5.97
CA ILE A 324 -18.88 -0.55 -7.42
C ILE A 324 -18.08 0.61 -8.03
N CYS A 325 -17.89 1.71 -7.30
CA CYS A 325 -17.11 2.86 -7.76
C CYS A 325 -15.59 2.63 -7.70
N THR A 326 -15.10 1.68 -6.90
CA THR A 326 -13.66 1.46 -6.66
C THR A 326 -12.86 1.24 -7.95
N PRO A 327 -13.29 0.40 -8.91
CA PRO A 327 -12.58 0.23 -10.18
C PRO A 327 -12.46 1.49 -11.04
N PHE A 328 -13.34 2.48 -10.83
CA PHE A 328 -13.36 3.72 -11.62
C PHE A 328 -12.66 4.89 -10.93
N LEU A 329 -12.65 4.91 -9.60
CA LEU A 329 -12.15 6.03 -8.79
C LEU A 329 -10.89 5.72 -7.99
N SER A 330 -10.40 4.47 -8.03
CA SER A 330 -9.38 3.92 -7.15
C SER A 330 -9.84 3.70 -5.70
N ILE A 331 -9.22 2.71 -5.05
CA ILE A 331 -9.35 2.49 -3.60
C ILE A 331 -8.76 3.64 -2.77
N SER A 332 -7.79 4.37 -3.33
CA SER A 332 -7.22 5.58 -2.71
C SER A 332 -8.27 6.69 -2.53
N THR A 333 -9.38 6.64 -3.26
CA THR A 333 -10.49 7.60 -3.15
C THR A 333 -11.67 7.02 -2.39
N THR A 334 -12.08 5.80 -2.72
CA THR A 334 -13.30 5.20 -2.19
C THR A 334 -13.18 4.75 -0.73
N LEU A 335 -12.06 4.16 -0.33
CA LEU A 335 -11.86 3.75 1.06
C LEU A 335 -11.87 4.95 2.02
N PRO A 336 -11.13 6.05 1.81
CA PRO A 336 -11.21 7.18 2.73
C PRO A 336 -12.60 7.84 2.74
N LEU A 337 -13.38 7.83 1.65
CA LEU A 337 -14.78 8.26 1.70
C LEU A 337 -15.62 7.39 2.63
N TYR A 338 -15.46 6.06 2.54
CA TYR A 338 -16.12 5.12 3.46
C TYR A 338 -15.71 5.38 4.90
N LEU A 339 -14.40 5.55 5.15
CA LEU A 339 -13.86 5.81 6.48
C LEU A 339 -14.37 7.14 7.04
N ALA A 340 -14.34 8.23 6.26
CA ALA A 340 -14.89 9.52 6.67
C ALA A 340 -16.35 9.44 7.08
N TRP A 341 -17.18 8.80 6.25
CA TRP A 341 -18.58 8.56 6.57
C TRP A 341 -18.73 7.75 7.86
N ARG A 342 -17.92 6.69 8.02
CA ARG A 342 -17.91 5.82 9.19
C ARG A 342 -17.46 6.55 10.46
N GLU A 343 -16.66 7.61 10.36
CA GLU A 343 -16.26 8.43 11.52
C GLU A 343 -17.37 9.41 11.94
N ILE A 344 -18.19 9.89 11.00
CA ILE A 344 -19.28 10.86 11.28
C ILE A 344 -20.48 10.20 11.96
N MET A 345 -20.71 8.92 11.71
CA MET A 345 -21.92 8.17 12.12
C MET A 345 -21.72 7.34 13.40
#